data_AF-A0A537RBC2-F1
#
_entry.id   AF-A0A537RBC2-F1
#
_cell.length_a   1.000
_cell.length_b   1.000
_cell.length_c   1.000
_cell.angle_alpha   90.00
_cell.angle_beta   90.00
_cell.angle_gamma   90.00
#
_symmetry.space_group_name_H-M   'P 1'
#
loop_
_entity.id
_entity.type
_entity.pdbx_description
1 polymer ?
#
loop_
_entity_poly.entity_id
_entity_poly.type
_entity_poly.pdbx_seq_one_letter_code
_entity_poly.pdbx_strand_id
1 'polypeptide(L)'
;AWERERLASGLDAVVINASGCGTMVKDYGFMLREDHVYAQKAARIAALARDVTEVVEALGLSANPGVVTAQNQRVAYHSACSIQHGQGIHAGPKRLLAAAGFEPLEVPEGHLCCGSAGTYNILQPEIAAALRDRKLANIAATDPDLVATGNIGCITQLAAGSAVPIVHTVELLDWATGGPKPTALRSSHLERRPKYAENRNVSKRAAKPINVGSIQPIPPASNRSPAAPSST
;
A
#
# COMPACT_ATOMS: atom_id res chain seq x y z
N ALA A 1 11.91 -21.52 -4.93
CA ALA A 1 10.92 -22.23 -4.09
C ALA A 1 9.61 -22.45 -4.85
N TRP A 2 8.94 -21.39 -5.32
CA TRP A 2 7.66 -21.52 -6.03
C TRP A 2 7.69 -22.40 -7.29
N GLU A 3 8.73 -22.31 -8.14
CA GLU A 3 8.81 -23.18 -9.33
C GLU A 3 8.93 -24.67 -8.96
N ARG A 4 9.62 -24.97 -7.86
CA ARG A 4 9.71 -26.35 -7.35
C ARG A 4 8.35 -26.84 -6.85
N GLU A 5 7.61 -26.00 -6.12
CA GLU A 5 6.26 -26.33 -5.66
C GLU A 5 5.30 -26.56 -6.83
N ARG A 6 5.33 -25.66 -7.83
CA ARG A 6 4.51 -25.77 -9.04
C ARG A 6 4.76 -27.08 -9.79
N LEU A 7 6.01 -27.55 -9.85
CA LEU A 7 6.36 -28.82 -10.49
C LEU A 7 5.99 -30.05 -9.66
N ALA A 8 6.00 -29.94 -8.34
CA ALA A 8 5.71 -31.07 -7.44
C ALA A 8 4.19 -31.31 -7.26
N SER A 9 3.44 -30.24 -7.02
CA SER A 9 2.06 -30.32 -6.53
C SER A 9 1.06 -29.57 -7.42
N GLY A 10 1.54 -28.83 -8.42
CA GLY A 10 0.75 -27.79 -9.07
C GLY A 10 0.64 -26.53 -8.19
N LEU A 11 0.41 -25.37 -8.82
CA LEU A 11 0.21 -24.12 -8.10
C LEU A 11 -0.76 -23.25 -8.87
N ASP A 12 -1.91 -22.92 -8.26
CA ASP A 12 -2.95 -22.10 -8.88
C ASP A 12 -2.64 -20.60 -8.78
N ALA A 13 -2.03 -20.16 -7.67
CA ALA A 13 -1.65 -18.77 -7.46
C ALA A 13 -0.53 -18.61 -6.42
N VAL A 14 0.25 -17.54 -6.56
CA VAL A 14 1.10 -16.99 -5.49
C VAL A 14 0.37 -15.79 -4.90
N VAL A 15 -0.25 -16.00 -3.72
CA VAL A 15 -1.08 -14.97 -3.06
C VAL A 15 -0.22 -14.06 -2.21
N ILE A 16 -0.35 -12.75 -2.43
CA ILE A 16 0.48 -11.73 -1.79
C ILE A 16 -0.38 -10.74 -1.02
N ASN A 17 -0.08 -10.54 0.25
CA ASN A 17 -0.80 -9.63 1.15
C ASN A 17 -0.02 -8.34 1.45
N ALA A 18 1.12 -8.12 0.83
CA ALA A 18 1.85 -6.87 0.91
C ALA A 18 2.06 -6.34 -0.50
N SER A 19 1.31 -5.32 -0.89
CA SER A 19 1.27 -4.88 -2.29
C SER A 19 2.62 -4.45 -2.87
N GLY A 20 3.58 -4.02 -2.03
CA GLY A 20 4.96 -3.77 -2.45
C GLY A 20 5.68 -5.04 -2.93
N CYS A 21 5.55 -6.13 -2.18
CA CYS A 21 6.02 -7.46 -2.62
C CYS A 21 5.26 -7.91 -3.86
N GLY A 22 3.96 -7.61 -3.94
CA GLY A 22 3.10 -7.94 -5.09
C GLY A 22 3.60 -7.33 -6.39
N THR A 23 3.99 -6.06 -6.35
CA THR A 23 4.61 -5.36 -7.50
C THR A 23 5.85 -6.11 -7.98
N MET A 24 6.78 -6.39 -7.06
CA MET A 24 8.05 -7.06 -7.40
C MET A 24 7.82 -8.42 -8.04
N VAL A 25 6.97 -9.26 -7.45
CA VAL A 25 6.75 -10.63 -7.96
C VAL A 25 6.04 -10.62 -9.31
N LYS A 26 5.06 -9.70 -9.51
CA LYS A 26 4.41 -9.51 -10.82
C LYS A 26 5.39 -9.00 -11.89
N ASP A 27 6.39 -8.23 -11.51
CA ASP A 27 7.42 -7.72 -12.42
C ASP A 27 8.57 -8.71 -12.72
N TYR A 28 8.67 -9.84 -12.01
CA TYR A 28 9.76 -10.80 -12.22
C TYR A 28 9.90 -11.24 -13.67
N GLY A 29 8.79 -11.47 -14.38
CA GLY A 29 8.81 -11.84 -15.79
C GLY A 29 9.52 -10.80 -16.66
N PHE A 30 9.35 -9.51 -16.36
CA PHE A 30 10.04 -8.44 -17.06
C PHE A 30 11.49 -8.27 -16.56
N MET A 31 11.70 -8.26 -15.25
CA MET A 31 13.02 -8.03 -14.63
C MET A 31 14.05 -9.09 -15.02
N LEU A 32 13.63 -10.35 -15.14
CA LEU A 32 14.50 -11.49 -15.39
C LEU A 32 14.40 -12.00 -16.84
N ARG A 33 13.79 -11.23 -17.75
CA ARG A 33 13.55 -11.64 -19.15
C ARG A 33 14.82 -11.97 -19.93
N GLU A 34 15.95 -11.39 -19.55
CA GLU A 34 17.26 -11.57 -20.18
C GLU A 34 18.12 -12.62 -19.46
N ASP A 35 17.64 -13.20 -18.35
CA ASP A 35 18.34 -14.25 -17.63
C ASP A 35 18.04 -15.63 -18.22
N HIS A 36 19.03 -16.26 -18.85
CA HIS A 36 18.87 -17.56 -19.50
C HIS A 36 18.43 -18.70 -18.58
N VAL A 37 18.70 -18.62 -17.27
CA VAL A 37 18.34 -19.65 -16.27
C VAL A 37 16.94 -19.42 -15.72
N TYR A 38 16.53 -18.15 -15.60
CA TYR A 38 15.33 -17.77 -14.85
C TYR A 38 14.20 -17.17 -15.70
N ALA A 39 14.42 -16.66 -16.90
CA ALA A 39 13.42 -15.94 -17.68
C ALA A 39 12.06 -16.68 -17.75
N GLN A 40 12.07 -17.96 -18.15
CA GLN A 40 10.82 -18.74 -18.23
C GLN A 40 10.18 -18.99 -16.87
N LYS A 41 10.99 -19.28 -15.84
CA LYS A 41 10.49 -19.55 -14.48
C LYS A 41 9.86 -18.29 -13.90
N ALA A 42 10.53 -17.15 -14.08
CA ALA A 42 10.09 -15.84 -13.63
C ALA A 42 8.78 -15.42 -14.31
N ALA A 43 8.66 -15.61 -15.63
CA ALA A 43 7.43 -15.33 -16.36
C ALA A 43 6.25 -16.17 -15.87
N ARG A 44 6.45 -17.46 -15.60
CA ARG A 44 5.40 -18.33 -15.04
C ARG A 44 4.96 -17.90 -13.64
N ILE A 45 5.92 -17.63 -12.76
CA ILE A 45 5.62 -17.17 -11.39
C ILE A 45 4.92 -15.82 -11.39
N ALA A 46 5.37 -14.88 -12.22
CA ALA A 46 4.73 -13.57 -12.36
C ALA A 46 3.26 -13.70 -12.81
N ALA A 47 2.97 -14.61 -13.74
CA ALA A 47 1.60 -14.87 -14.20
C ALA A 47 0.68 -15.43 -13.11
N LEU A 48 1.24 -16.21 -12.17
CA LEU A 48 0.53 -16.79 -11.02
C LEU A 48 0.38 -15.81 -9.85
N ALA A 49 1.13 -14.71 -9.84
CA ALA A 49 1.09 -13.75 -8.74
C ALA A 49 -0.24 -12.99 -8.71
N ARG A 50 -0.86 -12.97 -7.53
CA ARG A 50 -2.13 -12.27 -7.27
C ARG A 50 -2.04 -11.54 -5.94
N ASP A 51 -2.52 -10.30 -5.92
CA ASP A 51 -2.87 -9.65 -4.68
C ASP A 51 -3.99 -10.42 -4.00
N VAL A 52 -3.95 -10.51 -2.68
CA VAL A 52 -4.98 -11.20 -1.89
C VAL A 52 -6.39 -10.69 -2.20
N THR A 53 -6.56 -9.41 -2.53
CA THR A 53 -7.86 -8.85 -2.90
C THR A 53 -8.36 -9.36 -4.25
N GLU A 54 -7.49 -9.63 -5.22
CA GLU A 54 -7.90 -10.25 -6.50
C GLU A 54 -8.42 -11.67 -6.28
N VAL A 55 -7.78 -12.42 -5.38
CA VAL A 55 -8.19 -13.80 -5.05
C VAL A 55 -9.53 -13.79 -4.33
N VAL A 56 -9.73 -12.91 -3.35
CA VAL A 56 -11.00 -12.79 -2.64
C VAL A 56 -12.12 -12.32 -3.57
N GLU A 57 -11.84 -11.40 -4.50
CA GLU A 57 -12.82 -10.98 -5.51
C GLU A 57 -13.22 -12.14 -6.45
N ALA A 58 -12.26 -12.97 -6.87
CA ALA A 58 -12.52 -14.13 -7.73
C ALA A 58 -13.30 -15.24 -7.02
N LEU A 59 -13.01 -15.50 -5.73
CA LEU A 59 -13.71 -16.52 -4.93
C LEU A 59 -15.07 -16.05 -4.42
N GLY A 60 -15.26 -14.73 -4.30
CA GLY A 60 -16.41 -14.13 -3.67
C GLY A 60 -16.31 -14.12 -2.13
N LEU A 61 -16.99 -13.15 -1.52
CA LEU A 61 -17.19 -13.14 -0.07
C LEU A 61 -18.35 -14.08 0.26
N SER A 62 -18.07 -15.19 0.94
CA SER A 62 -19.11 -16.04 1.52
C SER A 62 -19.80 -15.26 2.64
N ALA A 63 -20.88 -14.55 2.31
CA ALA A 63 -21.69 -13.86 3.28
C ALA A 63 -22.23 -14.90 4.27
N ASN A 64 -21.78 -14.85 5.52
CA ASN A 64 -22.38 -15.62 6.59
C ASN A 64 -23.53 -14.77 7.15
N PRO A 65 -24.81 -15.05 6.83
CA PRO A 65 -25.93 -14.20 7.19
C PRO A 65 -26.11 -14.28 8.73
N GLY A 66 -25.51 -13.32 9.45
CA GLY A 66 -25.50 -13.30 10.91
C GLY A 66 -24.23 -12.74 11.55
N VAL A 67 -23.12 -12.65 10.80
CA VAL A 67 -21.84 -12.12 11.32
C VAL A 67 -21.48 -10.74 10.79
N VAL A 68 -22.47 -10.01 10.25
CA VAL A 68 -22.29 -8.62 9.81
C VAL A 68 -22.17 -7.70 11.04
N THR A 69 -21.02 -7.77 11.71
CA THR A 69 -20.72 -7.09 12.98
C THR A 69 -20.15 -5.68 12.80
N ALA A 70 -19.89 -5.27 11.56
CA ALA A 70 -19.25 -3.99 11.21
C ALA A 70 -20.09 -3.14 10.22
N GLN A 71 -21.43 -3.25 10.30
CA GLN A 71 -22.33 -2.51 9.41
C GLN A 71 -22.11 -1.00 9.55
N ASN A 72 -21.77 -0.36 8.42
CA ASN A 72 -21.66 1.10 8.27
C ASN A 72 -20.49 1.78 8.98
N GLN A 73 -19.40 1.07 9.29
CA GLN A 73 -18.17 1.78 9.67
C GLN A 73 -17.60 2.51 8.45
N ARG A 74 -17.26 3.78 8.64
CA ARG A 74 -16.66 4.65 7.63
C ARG A 74 -15.17 4.35 7.50
N VAL A 75 -14.80 3.71 6.39
CA VAL A 75 -13.43 3.25 6.14
C VAL A 75 -12.75 4.17 5.14
N ALA A 76 -11.77 4.96 5.59
CA ALA A 76 -10.89 5.64 4.66
C ALA A 76 -9.97 4.60 3.99
N TYR A 77 -10.21 4.32 2.71
CA TYR A 77 -9.36 3.38 1.97
C TYR A 77 -8.10 4.09 1.47
N HIS A 78 -6.94 3.68 2.00
CA HIS A 78 -5.65 4.09 1.45
C HIS A 78 -5.17 3.07 0.41
N SER A 79 -5.39 3.42 -0.86
CA SER A 79 -4.76 2.75 -1.98
C SER A 79 -3.26 3.03 -1.96
N ALA A 80 -2.46 2.05 -1.53
CA ALA A 80 -1.02 2.16 -1.54
C ALA A 80 -0.50 2.40 -2.97
N CYS A 81 0.56 3.20 -3.13
CA CYS A 81 1.12 3.47 -4.46
C CYS A 81 1.56 2.17 -5.17
N SER A 82 2.01 1.15 -4.44
CA SER A 82 2.38 -0.17 -4.97
C SER A 82 1.18 -0.96 -5.51
N ILE A 83 -0.02 -0.84 -4.92
CA ILE A 83 -1.21 -1.49 -5.47
C ILE A 83 -1.75 -0.73 -6.68
N GLN A 84 -1.80 0.61 -6.59
CA GLN A 84 -2.35 1.46 -7.66
C GLN A 84 -1.45 1.53 -8.89
N HIS A 85 -0.18 1.88 -8.72
CA HIS A 85 0.74 2.13 -9.83
C HIS A 85 1.59 0.92 -10.18
N GLY A 86 2.02 0.16 -9.17
CA GLY A 86 2.83 -1.04 -9.37
C GLY A 86 2.02 -2.19 -9.94
N GLN A 87 0.91 -2.53 -9.30
CA GLN A 87 0.08 -3.67 -9.73
C GLN A 87 -1.09 -3.30 -10.65
N GLY A 88 -1.40 -2.00 -10.81
CA GLY A 88 -2.55 -1.57 -11.62
C GLY A 88 -3.92 -1.93 -11.04
N ILE A 89 -3.98 -2.22 -9.73
CA ILE A 89 -5.22 -2.59 -9.04
C ILE A 89 -5.83 -1.33 -8.42
N HIS A 90 -7.07 -1.04 -8.81
CA HIS A 90 -7.76 0.19 -8.43
C HIS A 90 -9.01 -0.07 -7.57
N ALA A 91 -10.15 -0.31 -8.21
CA ALA A 91 -11.44 -0.31 -7.54
C ALA A 91 -11.78 -1.61 -6.78
N GLY A 92 -11.13 -2.74 -7.09
CA GLY A 92 -11.42 -4.06 -6.50
C GLY A 92 -11.43 -4.06 -4.97
N PRO A 93 -10.36 -3.60 -4.29
CA PRO A 93 -10.33 -3.55 -2.83
C PRO A 93 -11.46 -2.72 -2.21
N LYS A 94 -11.85 -1.58 -2.82
CA LYS A 94 -12.96 -0.75 -2.35
C LYS A 94 -14.31 -1.46 -2.53
N ARG A 95 -14.51 -2.13 -3.66
CA ARG A 95 -15.72 -2.95 -3.90
C ARG A 95 -15.85 -4.06 -2.88
N LEU A 96 -14.75 -4.74 -2.54
CA LEU A 96 -14.76 -5.78 -1.51
C LEU A 96 -15.14 -5.25 -0.14
N LEU A 97 -14.60 -4.08 0.26
CA LEU A 97 -14.99 -3.43 1.52
C LEU A 97 -16.48 -3.08 1.53
N ALA A 98 -17.01 -2.51 0.44
CA ALA A 98 -18.45 -2.23 0.33
C ALA A 98 -19.29 -3.51 0.39
N ALA A 99 -18.89 -4.56 -0.32
CA ALA A 99 -19.57 -5.86 -0.32
C ALA A 99 -19.52 -6.55 1.06
N ALA A 100 -18.51 -6.26 1.86
CA ALA A 100 -18.38 -6.70 3.25
C ALA A 100 -19.21 -5.85 4.25
N GLY A 101 -19.95 -4.83 3.79
CA GLY A 101 -20.84 -4.01 4.62
C GLY A 101 -20.20 -2.76 5.25
N PHE A 102 -18.98 -2.41 4.83
CA PHE A 102 -18.33 -1.14 5.21
C PHE A 102 -18.73 0.01 4.29
N GLU A 103 -18.52 1.24 4.75
CA GLU A 103 -18.68 2.45 3.94
C GLU A 103 -17.30 2.97 3.51
N PRO A 104 -16.76 2.58 2.34
CA PRO A 104 -15.47 3.08 1.87
C PRO A 104 -15.57 4.56 1.47
N LEU A 105 -14.72 5.38 2.07
CA LEU A 105 -14.61 6.82 1.79
C LEU A 105 -13.53 7.11 0.75
N GLU A 106 -13.80 8.09 -0.13
CA GLU A 106 -12.80 8.63 -1.04
C GLU A 106 -11.92 9.66 -0.34
N VAL A 107 -10.63 9.37 -0.23
CA VAL A 107 -9.65 10.26 0.40
C VAL A 107 -9.13 11.28 -0.63
N PRO A 108 -9.18 12.60 -0.33
CA PRO A 108 -8.57 13.61 -1.18
C PRO A 108 -7.09 13.30 -1.46
N GLU A 109 -6.68 13.46 -2.72
CA GLU A 109 -5.33 13.08 -3.16
C GLU A 109 -4.99 11.62 -2.84
N GLY A 110 -5.97 10.72 -2.95
CA GLY A 110 -5.83 9.30 -2.62
C GLY A 110 -4.61 8.63 -3.26
N HIS A 111 -4.25 9.05 -4.47
CA HIS A 111 -3.10 8.58 -5.25
C HIS A 111 -1.72 8.94 -4.68
N LEU A 112 -1.62 9.96 -3.80
CA LEU A 112 -0.33 10.35 -3.24
C LEU A 112 0.25 9.25 -2.34
N CYS A 113 1.56 9.05 -2.44
CA CYS A 113 2.31 8.13 -1.59
C CYS A 113 2.22 8.53 -0.10
N CYS A 114 2.22 7.54 0.80
CA CYS A 114 2.24 7.76 2.24
C CYS A 114 3.65 8.05 2.81
N GLY A 115 4.69 7.95 1.98
CA GLY A 115 6.08 8.18 2.38
C GLY A 115 6.83 6.94 2.88
N SER A 116 6.20 5.76 2.92
CA SER A 116 6.80 4.55 3.53
C SER A 116 7.91 3.87 2.72
N ALA A 117 8.38 4.45 1.62
CA ALA A 117 9.12 3.78 0.55
C ALA A 117 10.52 3.24 0.96
N GLY A 118 10.55 2.17 1.77
CA GLY A 118 11.75 1.42 2.16
C GLY A 118 12.94 2.31 2.52
N THR A 119 14.04 2.15 1.79
CA THR A 119 15.28 2.90 1.98
C THR A 119 15.10 4.41 1.81
N TYR A 120 14.19 4.86 0.93
CA TYR A 120 13.94 6.29 0.75
C TYR A 120 13.35 6.93 2.01
N ASN A 121 12.48 6.22 2.74
CA ASN A 121 11.96 6.69 4.03
C ASN A 121 13.09 6.93 5.05
N ILE A 122 14.10 6.05 5.06
CA ILE A 122 15.26 6.15 5.95
C ILE A 122 16.21 7.27 5.50
N LEU A 123 16.45 7.41 4.20
CA LEU A 123 17.40 8.37 3.65
C LEU A 123 16.81 9.78 3.52
N GLN A 124 15.49 9.92 3.47
CA GLN A 124 14.77 11.19 3.29
C GLN A 124 13.60 11.31 4.30
N PRO A 125 13.89 11.26 5.61
CA PRO A 125 12.86 11.18 6.64
C PRO A 125 11.97 12.43 6.69
N GLU A 126 12.48 13.61 6.36
CA GLU A 126 11.70 14.85 6.34
C GLU A 126 10.64 14.82 5.24
N ILE A 127 10.99 14.32 4.04
CA ILE A 127 10.05 14.18 2.92
C ILE A 127 9.02 13.10 3.25
N ALA A 128 9.46 11.98 3.81
CA ALA A 128 8.56 10.89 4.21
C ALA A 128 7.55 11.33 5.27
N ALA A 129 7.98 12.14 6.24
CA ALA A 129 7.10 12.74 7.25
C ALA A 129 6.11 13.73 6.64
N ALA A 130 6.56 14.61 5.74
CA ALA A 130 5.69 15.56 5.05
C ALA A 130 4.60 14.87 4.21
N LEU A 131 4.95 13.79 3.49
CA LEU A 131 3.99 12.98 2.73
C LEU A 131 2.98 12.28 3.65
N ARG A 132 3.46 11.69 4.74
CA ARG A 132 2.60 11.06 5.75
C ARG A 132 1.61 12.07 6.32
N ASP A 133 2.09 13.22 6.78
CA ASP A 133 1.26 14.20 7.47
C ASP A 133 0.20 14.80 6.54
N ARG A 134 0.56 15.08 5.27
CA ARG A 134 -0.41 15.48 4.23
C ARG A 134 -1.47 14.40 4.02
N LYS A 135 -1.07 13.13 3.89
CA LYS A 135 -2.01 12.01 3.71
C LYS A 135 -2.97 11.90 4.89
N LEU A 136 -2.45 11.97 6.12
CA LEU A 136 -3.26 11.88 7.33
C LEU A 136 -4.22 13.07 7.48
N ALA A 137 -3.81 14.28 7.09
CA ALA A 137 -4.71 15.43 7.06
C ALA A 137 -5.89 15.21 6.10
N ASN A 138 -5.62 14.69 4.90
CA ASN A 138 -6.68 14.37 3.93
C ASN A 138 -7.60 13.24 4.41
N ILE A 139 -7.04 12.21 5.05
CA ILE A 139 -7.81 11.13 5.68
C ILE A 139 -8.70 11.71 6.80
N ALA A 140 -8.15 12.55 7.68
CA ALA A 140 -8.91 13.14 8.77
C ALA A 140 -10.05 14.04 8.29
N ALA A 141 -9.88 14.71 7.14
CA ALA A 141 -10.92 15.54 6.54
C ALA A 141 -12.15 14.74 6.08
N THR A 142 -12.03 13.41 5.88
CA THR A 142 -13.16 12.55 5.56
C THR A 142 -13.85 11.98 6.80
N ASP A 143 -13.38 12.31 8.01
CA ASP A 143 -13.91 11.84 9.30
C ASP A 143 -14.17 10.31 9.38
N PRO A 144 -13.16 9.47 9.13
CA PRO A 144 -13.32 8.02 9.12
C PRO A 144 -13.35 7.42 10.54
N ASP A 145 -13.96 6.24 10.69
CA ASP A 145 -13.82 5.42 11.90
C ASP A 145 -12.47 4.68 11.93
N LEU A 146 -11.94 4.32 10.75
CA LEU A 146 -10.69 3.60 10.58
C LEU A 146 -10.10 3.78 9.17
N VAL A 147 -8.84 3.37 9.01
CA VAL A 147 -8.14 3.32 7.72
C VAL A 147 -7.87 1.88 7.33
N ALA A 148 -8.12 1.52 6.07
CA ALA A 148 -7.75 0.23 5.50
C ALA A 148 -6.71 0.39 4.40
N THR A 149 -5.70 -0.49 4.37
CA THR A 149 -4.69 -0.52 3.30
C THR A 149 -4.08 -1.91 3.12
N GLY A 150 -3.51 -2.18 1.94
CA GLY A 150 -2.93 -3.48 1.54
C GLY A 150 -1.41 -3.56 1.62
N ASN A 151 -0.76 -2.75 2.46
CA ASN A 151 0.70 -2.75 2.58
C ASN A 151 1.16 -2.44 4.01
N ILE A 152 1.91 -3.37 4.61
CA ILE A 152 2.45 -3.22 5.95
C ILE A 152 3.34 -1.98 6.11
N GLY A 153 4.09 -1.59 5.07
CA GLY A 153 4.89 -0.36 5.11
C GLY A 153 4.00 0.89 5.26
N CYS A 154 2.87 0.92 4.56
CA CYS A 154 1.91 2.01 4.67
C CYS A 154 1.21 2.00 6.02
N ILE A 155 0.85 0.82 6.54
CA ILE A 155 0.28 0.68 7.90
C ILE A 155 1.25 1.28 8.92
N THR A 156 2.50 0.84 8.96
CA THR A 156 3.50 1.34 9.93
C THR A 156 3.72 2.85 9.79
N GLN A 157 3.89 3.35 8.56
CA GLN A 157 4.16 4.76 8.31
C GLN A 157 2.99 5.66 8.74
N LEU A 158 1.77 5.34 8.33
CA LEU A 158 0.58 6.12 8.67
C LEU A 158 0.20 5.95 10.13
N ALA A 159 0.41 4.75 10.68
CA ALA A 159 0.13 4.48 12.08
C ALA A 159 0.97 5.39 12.97
N ALA A 160 2.15 5.86 12.59
CA ALA A 160 2.93 6.79 13.42
C ALA A 160 2.19 8.12 13.74
N GLY A 161 1.26 8.57 12.89
CA GLY A 161 0.56 9.86 13.07
C GLY A 161 -0.97 9.79 13.09
N SER A 162 -1.57 8.63 12.81
CA SER A 162 -3.03 8.52 12.70
C SER A 162 -3.74 8.60 14.05
N ALA A 163 -4.86 9.32 14.08
CA ALA A 163 -5.77 9.40 15.22
C ALA A 163 -6.76 8.23 15.27
N VAL A 164 -7.00 7.59 14.14
CA VAL A 164 -7.88 6.43 13.99
C VAL A 164 -7.04 5.18 13.75
N PRO A 165 -7.54 3.98 14.11
CA PRO A 165 -6.82 2.75 13.87
C PRO A 165 -6.61 2.51 12.37
N ILE A 166 -5.46 1.93 12.05
CA ILE A 166 -5.12 1.49 10.69
C ILE A 166 -5.00 -0.02 10.71
N VAL A 167 -5.68 -0.66 9.77
CA VAL A 167 -5.74 -2.11 9.66
C VAL A 167 -5.41 -2.55 8.23
N HIS A 168 -5.02 -3.81 8.10
CA HIS A 168 -4.90 -4.42 6.79
C HIS A 168 -6.28 -4.69 6.19
N THR A 169 -6.46 -4.47 4.89
CA THR A 169 -7.75 -4.70 4.22
C THR A 169 -8.28 -6.12 4.45
N VAL A 170 -7.41 -7.13 4.43
CA VAL A 170 -7.79 -8.53 4.69
C VAL A 170 -8.32 -8.75 6.10
N GLU A 171 -7.81 -8.04 7.12
CA GLU A 171 -8.33 -8.19 8.49
C GLU A 171 -9.79 -7.74 8.58
N LEU A 172 -10.20 -6.73 7.79
CA LEU A 172 -11.59 -6.30 7.72
C LEU A 172 -12.47 -7.30 6.98
N LEU A 173 -11.97 -7.88 5.88
CA LEU A 173 -12.70 -8.90 5.13
C LEU A 173 -12.87 -10.20 5.95
N ASP A 174 -11.81 -10.61 6.66
CA ASP A 174 -11.85 -11.73 7.59
C ASP A 174 -12.87 -11.47 8.71
N TRP A 175 -12.80 -10.30 9.37
CA TRP A 175 -13.75 -9.95 10.42
C TRP A 175 -15.20 -9.91 9.93
N ALA A 176 -15.46 -9.35 8.75
CA ALA A 176 -16.80 -9.29 8.16
C ALA A 176 -17.37 -10.66 7.78
N THR A 177 -16.51 -11.68 7.63
CA THR A 177 -16.92 -13.05 7.28
C THR A 177 -16.90 -14.02 8.47
N GLY A 178 -16.63 -13.51 9.68
CA GLY A 178 -16.68 -14.27 10.93
C GLY A 178 -15.33 -14.54 11.60
N GLY A 179 -14.27 -13.99 11.04
CA GLY A 179 -12.97 -13.90 11.70
C GLY A 179 -12.98 -12.99 12.93
N PRO A 180 -11.89 -13.00 13.72
CA PRO A 180 -11.78 -12.20 14.92
C PRO A 180 -11.67 -10.70 14.61
N LYS A 181 -12.17 -9.86 15.53
CA LYS A 181 -11.98 -8.41 15.42
C LYS A 181 -10.48 -8.05 15.33
N PRO A 182 -10.06 -7.20 14.36
CA PRO A 182 -8.67 -6.82 14.17
C PRO A 182 -8.08 -6.22 15.45
N THR A 183 -6.81 -6.54 15.73
CA THR A 183 -6.16 -6.16 17.00
C THR A 183 -6.14 -4.65 17.20
N ALA A 184 -5.92 -3.86 16.15
CA ALA A 184 -5.92 -2.40 16.22
C ALA A 184 -7.29 -1.80 16.60
N LEU A 185 -8.38 -2.56 16.44
CA LEU A 185 -9.75 -2.15 16.79
C LEU A 185 -10.19 -2.66 18.18
N ARG A 186 -9.32 -3.36 18.91
CA ARG A 186 -9.57 -3.79 20.30
C ARG A 186 -9.28 -2.62 21.25
N SER A 187 -10.19 -2.39 22.20
CA SER A 187 -10.37 -1.14 22.96
C SER A 187 -9.12 -0.56 23.64
N SER A 188 -8.10 -1.38 23.92
CA SER A 188 -6.88 -0.96 24.59
C SER A 188 -5.89 -0.15 23.73
N HIS A 189 -6.12 -0.02 22.41
CA HIS A 189 -5.25 0.73 21.49
C HIS A 189 -5.75 2.18 21.23
N LEU A 190 -7.07 2.39 21.28
CA LEU A 190 -7.71 3.70 21.03
C LEU A 190 -7.52 4.69 22.19
N GLU A 191 -7.45 4.21 23.43
CA GLU A 191 -7.28 5.05 24.62
C GLU A 191 -5.87 5.66 24.76
N ARG A 192 -4.88 5.16 24.02
CA ARG A 192 -3.46 5.51 24.18
C ARG A 192 -2.92 6.57 23.21
N ARG A 193 -3.75 7.15 22.35
CA ARG A 193 -3.26 8.07 21.30
C ARG A 193 -3.84 9.48 21.46
N PRO A 194 -3.00 10.54 21.55
CA PRO A 194 -3.50 11.90 21.62
C PRO A 194 -4.24 12.25 20.32
N LYS A 195 -5.43 12.83 20.45
CA LYS A 195 -6.29 13.19 19.32
C LYS A 195 -5.62 14.32 18.53
N TYR A 196 -5.42 14.12 17.23
CA TYR A 196 -4.79 15.12 16.33
C TYR A 196 -5.48 16.49 16.36
N ALA A 197 -6.75 16.56 16.77
CA ALA A 197 -7.49 17.81 16.96
C ALA A 197 -6.83 18.78 17.98
N GLU A 198 -6.11 18.28 18.99
CA GLU A 198 -5.37 19.12 19.96
C GLU A 198 -4.10 19.75 19.36
N ASN A 199 -3.60 19.23 18.24
CA ASN A 199 -2.40 19.72 17.56
C ASN A 199 -2.68 20.71 16.41
N ARG A 200 -3.90 21.28 16.32
CA ARG A 200 -4.22 22.36 15.36
C ARG A 200 -3.23 23.54 15.40
N ASN A 201 -2.54 23.75 16.51
CA ASN A 201 -1.53 24.81 16.66
C ASN A 201 -0.15 24.48 16.03
N VAL A 202 0.15 23.22 15.70
CA VAL A 202 1.41 22.83 15.04
C VAL A 202 1.35 23.09 13.52
N SER A 203 0.17 22.97 12.91
CA SER A 203 -0.05 23.20 11.48
C SER A 203 0.14 24.66 11.03
N LYS A 204 0.21 25.63 11.96
CA LYS A 204 0.49 27.04 11.62
C LYS A 204 1.98 27.32 11.35
N ARG A 205 2.88 26.37 11.61
CA ARG A 205 4.34 26.52 11.36
C ARG A 205 4.83 25.88 10.07
N ALA A 206 4.00 25.14 9.34
CA ALA A 206 4.40 24.39 8.13
C ALA A 206 3.64 24.86 6.89
N ALA A 207 3.87 26.09 6.46
CA ALA A 207 3.58 26.54 5.10
C ALA A 207 4.42 27.78 4.76
N LYS A 208 5.74 27.62 4.65
CA LYS A 208 6.50 28.54 3.80
C LYS A 208 6.35 28.01 2.37
N PRO A 209 5.80 28.78 1.42
CA PRO A 209 5.71 28.34 0.04
C PRO A 209 7.12 28.03 -0.48
N ILE A 210 7.29 26.87 -1.10
CA ILE A 210 8.54 26.51 -1.77
C ILE A 210 8.69 27.49 -2.94
N ASN A 211 9.69 28.38 -2.89
CA ASN A 211 10.01 29.26 -3.99
C ASN A 211 10.70 28.46 -5.09
N VAL A 212 9.94 28.04 -6.10
CA VAL A 212 10.42 27.22 -7.23
C VAL A 212 11.40 28.01 -8.13
N GLY A 213 11.52 29.34 -7.95
CA GLY A 213 12.41 30.20 -8.74
C GLY A 213 13.92 30.01 -8.48
N SER A 214 14.32 29.22 -7.47
CA SER A 214 15.74 28.99 -7.15
C SER A 214 16.26 27.60 -7.56
N ILE A 215 15.47 26.79 -8.27
CA ILE A 215 15.91 25.50 -8.79
C ILE A 215 16.72 25.76 -10.06
N GLN A 216 18.04 25.73 -9.95
CA GLN A 216 18.93 25.78 -11.12
C GLN A 216 18.65 24.57 -12.02
N PRO A 217 18.52 24.74 -13.34
CA PRO A 217 18.33 23.62 -14.25
C PRO A 217 19.54 22.68 -14.20
N ILE A 218 19.26 21.37 -14.26
CA ILE A 218 20.27 20.32 -14.33
C ILE A 218 21.05 20.53 -15.64
N PRO A 219 22.38 20.70 -15.63
CA PRO A 219 23.14 20.86 -16.87
C PRO A 219 23.03 19.57 -17.71
N PRO A 220 22.95 19.67 -19.05
CA PRO A 220 22.83 18.51 -19.91
C PRO A 220 24.05 17.61 -19.75
N ALA A 221 23.80 16.30 -19.71
CA ALA A 221 24.85 15.29 -19.61
C ALA A 221 25.86 15.48 -20.75
N SER A 222 27.13 15.74 -20.40
CA SER A 222 28.20 15.77 -21.38
C SER A 222 28.42 14.35 -21.91
N ASN A 223 28.33 14.20 -23.23
CA ASN A 223 28.67 12.98 -23.95
C ASN A 223 30.12 12.59 -23.62
N ARG A 224 30.30 11.60 -22.74
CA ARG A 224 31.58 10.90 -22.63
C ARG A 224 31.59 9.82 -23.71
N SER A 225 32.35 10.06 -24.78
CA SER A 225 32.71 9.02 -25.75
C SER A 225 33.34 7.82 -25.03
N PRO A 226 33.06 6.58 -25.47
CA PRO A 226 33.67 5.40 -24.87
C PRO A 226 35.17 5.41 -25.15
N ALA A 227 35.99 5.28 -24.09
CA ALA A 227 37.42 5.08 -24.22
C ALA A 227 37.69 3.74 -24.90
N ALA A 228 38.56 3.75 -25.91
CA ALA A 228 39.02 2.56 -26.61
C ALA A 228 39.78 1.60 -25.67
N PRO A 229 39.76 0.28 -25.90
CA PRO A 229 40.48 -0.68 -25.07
C PRO A 229 41.98 -0.58 -25.34
N SER A 230 42.77 -0.37 -24.29
CA SER A 230 44.23 -0.48 -24.36
C SER A 230 44.66 -1.94 -24.38
N SER A 231 45.37 -2.32 -25.44
CA SER A 231 46.09 -3.58 -25.59
C SER A 231 47.34 -3.65 -24.71
N THR A 232 47.44 -4.68 -23.88
CA THR A 232 48.65 -5.47 -23.55
C THR A 232 48.24 -6.70 -22.77
#